data_AF-A0A926EUX1-F1
#
_entry.id   AF-A0A926EUX1-F1
#
_cell.length_a   1.000
_cell.length_b   1.000
_cell.length_c   1.000
_cell.angle_alpha   90.00
_cell.angle_beta   90.00
_cell.angle_gamma   90.00
#
_symmetry.space_group_name_H-M   'P 1'
#
loop_
_entity.id
_entity.type
_entity.pdbx_description
1 polymer ?
#
loop_
_entity_poly.entity_id
_entity_poly.type
_entity_poly.pdbx_seq_one_letter_code
_entity_poly.pdbx_strand_id
1 'polypeptide(L)'
;MNSFKKKGLFETFFENRSSLIIQYQNGDLTKREFLEYNYDIVRKSNLKPFLKVDSYEKGMYNYQYYNVLAKYYTMLAKEIKNTKKHQKYYVYYLNKGNNYYHEKDKAALDLLRFLEFKGIEAYYVKVKSRVLKDKLYEIVLLDYKEAIFHSKAQWLLDILKDEGVFIDGKKTSLIDGYINAKY
;
A
#
# COMPACT_ATOMS: atom_id res chain seq x y z
N MET A 1 -20.37 -28.93 18.57
CA MET A 1 -19.32 -29.36 17.62
C MET A 1 -18.87 -28.14 16.85
N ASN A 2 -17.71 -27.56 17.21
CA ASN A 2 -17.15 -26.42 16.50
C ASN A 2 -16.56 -26.88 15.17
N SER A 3 -17.26 -26.57 14.08
CA SER A 3 -16.73 -26.64 12.74
C SER A 3 -15.55 -25.68 12.65
N PHE A 4 -14.32 -26.22 12.63
CA PHE A 4 -13.14 -25.48 12.20
C PHE A 4 -13.29 -25.19 10.71
N LYS A 5 -14.02 -24.11 10.38
CA LYS A 5 -14.05 -23.56 9.03
C LYS A 5 -12.61 -23.21 8.67
N LYS A 6 -12.04 -23.90 7.69
CA LYS A 6 -10.73 -23.56 7.13
C LYS A 6 -10.82 -22.12 6.62
N LYS A 7 -10.06 -21.20 7.23
CA LYS A 7 -10.07 -19.78 6.85
C LYS A 7 -9.77 -19.62 5.37
N GLY A 8 -10.46 -18.66 4.76
CA GLY A 8 -10.23 -18.32 3.36
C GLY A 8 -8.79 -17.83 3.16
N LEU A 9 -8.29 -17.99 1.94
CA LEU A 9 -6.95 -17.53 1.59
C LEU A 9 -6.76 -16.02 1.81
N PHE A 10 -7.73 -15.22 1.36
CA PHE A 10 -7.74 -13.77 1.54
C PHE A 10 -7.89 -13.37 3.01
N GLU A 11 -8.78 -14.04 3.74
CA GLU A 11 -8.98 -13.85 5.18
C GLU A 11 -7.65 -14.03 5.92
N THR A 12 -6.95 -15.14 5.66
CA THR A 12 -5.64 -15.41 6.27
C THR A 12 -4.61 -14.32 5.94
N PHE A 13 -4.57 -13.87 4.68
CA PHE A 13 -3.64 -12.82 4.26
C PHE A 13 -3.93 -11.48 4.98
N PHE A 14 -5.19 -11.05 5.00
CA PHE A 14 -5.58 -9.78 5.59
C PHE A 14 -5.45 -9.79 7.12
N GLU A 15 -5.83 -10.89 7.79
CA GLU A 15 -5.67 -11.03 9.24
C GLU A 15 -4.20 -10.99 9.67
N ASN A 16 -3.32 -11.73 8.99
CA ASN A 16 -1.89 -11.70 9.29
C ASN A 16 -1.34 -10.28 9.14
N ARG A 17 -1.79 -9.57 8.10
CA ARG A 17 -1.35 -8.20 7.84
C ARG A 17 -1.88 -7.21 8.88
N SER A 18 -3.14 -7.33 9.29
CA SER A 18 -3.73 -6.52 10.37
C SER A 18 -3.02 -6.76 11.70
N SER A 19 -2.67 -8.00 12.01
CA SER A 19 -1.85 -8.34 13.19
C SER A 19 -0.50 -7.63 13.20
N LEU A 20 0.21 -7.60 12.06
CA LEU A 20 1.48 -6.86 11.95
C LEU A 20 1.29 -5.34 12.13
N ILE A 21 0.18 -4.78 11.65
CA ILE A 21 -0.12 -3.35 11.86
C ILE A 21 -0.26 -3.05 13.34
N ILE A 22 -1.03 -3.87 14.07
CA ILE A 22 -1.27 -3.70 15.50
C ILE A 22 0.06 -3.79 16.27
N GLN A 23 0.87 -4.82 16.00
CA GLN A 23 2.18 -4.98 16.65
C GLN A 23 3.12 -3.78 16.37
N TYR A 24 3.14 -3.28 15.14
CA TYR A 24 3.92 -2.07 14.81
C TYR A 24 3.39 -0.81 15.53
N GLN A 25 2.07 -0.64 15.62
CA GLN A 25 1.44 0.49 16.32
C GLN A 25 1.71 0.47 17.83
N ASN A 26 1.75 -0.72 18.43
CA ASN A 26 2.06 -0.91 19.85
C ASN A 26 3.57 -0.72 20.15
N GLY A 27 4.42 -0.67 19.12
CA GLY A 27 5.87 -0.60 19.27
C GLY A 27 6.56 -1.95 19.44
N ASP A 28 5.84 -3.06 19.30
CA ASP A 28 6.36 -4.42 19.39
C ASP A 28 7.27 -4.77 18.20
N LEU A 29 7.06 -4.09 17.06
CA LEU A 29 7.89 -4.22 15.86
C LEU A 29 8.56 -2.91 15.51
N THR A 30 9.83 -2.97 15.15
CA THR A 30 10.47 -1.88 14.43
C THR A 30 9.88 -1.74 13.03
N LYS A 31 10.05 -0.57 12.41
CA LYS A 31 9.64 -0.33 11.02
C LYS A 31 10.32 -1.30 10.04
N ARG A 32 11.55 -1.74 10.33
CA ARG A 32 12.29 -2.71 9.53
C ARG A 32 11.61 -4.07 9.61
N GLU A 33 11.41 -4.60 10.83
CA GLU A 33 10.76 -5.89 11.05
C GLU A 33 9.35 -5.91 10.46
N PHE A 34 8.59 -4.83 10.64
CA PHE A 34 7.27 -4.69 10.02
C PHE A 34 7.32 -4.89 8.49
N LEU A 35 8.30 -4.28 7.80
CA LEU A 35 8.44 -4.43 6.35
C LEU A 35 8.91 -5.84 5.94
N GLU A 36 9.84 -6.43 6.69
CA GLU A 36 10.36 -7.79 6.46
C GLU A 36 9.25 -8.83 6.67
N TYR A 37 8.47 -8.73 7.75
CA TYR A 37 7.39 -9.67 8.03
C TYR A 37 6.22 -9.55 7.05
N ASN A 38 5.90 -8.33 6.60
CA ASN A 38 4.92 -8.15 5.52
C ASN A 38 5.41 -8.81 4.22
N TYR A 39 6.69 -8.65 3.88
CA TYR A 39 7.29 -9.30 2.72
C TYR A 39 7.22 -10.83 2.82
N ASP A 40 7.49 -11.37 4.00
CA ASP A 40 7.39 -12.81 4.27
C ASP A 40 5.97 -13.34 4.09
N ILE A 41 4.93 -12.60 4.53
CA ILE A 41 3.53 -12.98 4.29
C ILE A 41 3.28 -13.11 2.78
N VAL A 42 3.69 -12.12 1.99
CA VAL A 42 3.53 -12.14 0.53
C VAL A 42 4.28 -13.33 -0.08
N ARG A 43 5.52 -13.58 0.32
CA ARG A 43 6.34 -14.70 -0.16
C ARG A 43 5.76 -16.06 0.19
N LYS A 44 5.32 -16.25 1.43
CA LYS A 44 4.77 -17.52 1.95
C LYS A 44 3.37 -17.81 1.40
N SER A 45 2.62 -16.78 1.00
CA SER A 45 1.30 -16.97 0.38
C SER A 45 1.37 -17.76 -0.94
N ASN A 46 2.53 -17.76 -1.62
CA ASN A 46 2.74 -18.36 -2.94
C ASN A 46 1.68 -17.96 -3.99
N LEU A 47 1.05 -16.80 -3.80
CA LEU A 47 0.10 -16.24 -4.74
C LEU A 47 0.74 -15.11 -5.52
N LYS A 48 0.36 -15.07 -6.79
CA LYS A 48 0.68 -13.96 -7.68
C LYS A 48 -0.53 -13.02 -7.74
N PRO A 49 -0.31 -11.73 -8.05
CA PRO A 49 -1.39 -10.82 -8.37
C PRO A 49 -2.32 -11.41 -9.43
N PHE A 50 -3.62 -11.22 -9.23
CA PHE A 50 -4.66 -11.70 -10.12
C PHE A 50 -4.74 -10.81 -11.36
N LEU A 51 -4.75 -11.42 -12.55
CA LEU A 51 -4.89 -10.68 -13.81
C LEU A 51 -6.28 -10.05 -13.96
N LYS A 52 -7.32 -10.72 -13.44
CA LYS A 52 -8.70 -10.24 -13.45
C LYS A 52 -9.12 -9.87 -12.04
N VAL A 53 -9.49 -8.60 -11.84
CA VAL A 53 -10.10 -8.10 -10.60
C VAL A 53 -11.61 -8.14 -10.77
N ASP A 54 -12.22 -9.25 -10.33
CA ASP A 54 -13.67 -9.47 -10.32
C ASP A 54 -14.23 -9.58 -8.89
N SER A 55 -13.40 -9.26 -7.89
CA SER A 55 -13.81 -9.14 -6.49
C SER A 55 -12.97 -8.09 -5.79
N TYR A 56 -13.54 -7.51 -4.74
CA TYR A 56 -12.86 -6.57 -3.87
C TYR A 56 -11.57 -7.17 -3.27
N GLU A 57 -11.63 -8.42 -2.80
CA GLU A 57 -10.50 -9.10 -2.16
C GLU A 57 -9.32 -9.28 -3.12
N LYS A 58 -9.59 -9.60 -4.40
CA LYS A 58 -8.54 -9.71 -5.42
C LYS A 58 -7.88 -8.36 -5.69
N GLY A 59 -8.67 -7.30 -5.84
CA GLY A 59 -8.13 -5.96 -6.06
C GLY A 59 -7.31 -5.46 -4.88
N MET A 60 -7.84 -5.65 -3.66
CA MET A 60 -7.16 -5.28 -2.43
C MET A 60 -5.89 -6.11 -2.21
N TYR A 61 -5.93 -7.41 -2.51
CA TYR A 61 -4.74 -8.27 -2.47
C TYR A 61 -3.67 -7.78 -3.43
N ASN A 62 -4.01 -7.50 -4.70
CA ASN A 62 -3.07 -6.98 -5.70
C ASN A 62 -2.40 -5.69 -5.23
N TYR A 63 -3.20 -4.74 -4.73
CA TYR A 63 -2.69 -3.49 -4.19
C TYR A 63 -1.70 -3.74 -3.04
N GLN A 64 -2.08 -4.55 -2.05
CA GLN A 64 -1.22 -4.83 -0.90
C GLN A 64 0.03 -5.59 -1.28
N TYR A 65 -0.07 -6.54 -2.20
CA TYR A 65 1.07 -7.27 -2.75
C TYR A 65 2.14 -6.32 -3.28
N TYR A 66 1.75 -5.42 -4.21
CA TYR A 66 2.70 -4.48 -4.80
C TYR A 66 3.18 -3.43 -3.81
N ASN A 67 2.31 -2.95 -2.90
CA ASN A 67 2.69 -2.00 -1.85
C ASN A 67 3.77 -2.57 -0.92
N VAL A 68 3.63 -3.83 -0.50
CA VAL A 68 4.60 -4.52 0.34
C VAL A 68 5.94 -4.65 -0.39
N LEU A 69 5.94 -5.12 -1.63
CA LEU A 69 7.17 -5.24 -2.42
C LEU A 69 7.85 -3.88 -2.64
N ALA A 70 7.08 -2.85 -2.97
CA ALA A 70 7.60 -1.49 -3.18
C ALA A 70 8.31 -0.97 -1.93
N LYS A 71 7.68 -1.09 -0.75
CA LYS A 71 8.25 -0.64 0.52
C LYS A 71 9.50 -1.45 0.90
N TYR A 72 9.46 -2.77 0.74
CA TYR A 72 10.60 -3.65 1.05
C TYR A 72 11.83 -3.34 0.18
N TYR A 73 11.68 -3.29 -1.14
CA TYR A 73 12.81 -2.98 -2.04
C TYR A 73 13.32 -1.55 -1.86
N THR A 74 12.45 -0.59 -1.55
CA THR A 74 12.87 0.78 -1.21
C THR A 74 13.70 0.81 0.08
N MET A 75 13.35 0.00 1.08
CA MET A 75 14.13 -0.15 2.31
C MET A 75 15.53 -0.71 2.01
N LEU A 76 15.62 -1.81 1.25
CA LEU A 76 16.91 -2.38 0.84
C LEU A 76 17.78 -1.38 0.06
N ALA A 77 17.19 -0.59 -0.84
CA ALA A 77 17.92 0.46 -1.55
C ALA A 77 18.50 1.51 -0.57
N LYS A 78 17.72 1.97 0.41
CA LYS A 78 18.18 2.94 1.40
C LYS A 78 19.34 2.40 2.24
N GLU A 79 19.27 1.14 2.65
CA GLU A 79 20.33 0.49 3.43
C GLU A 79 21.65 0.46 2.67
N ILE A 80 21.62 0.08 1.38
CA ILE A 80 22.84 0.03 0.56
C ILE A 80 23.41 1.43 0.33
N LYS A 81 22.54 2.41 0.06
CA LYS A 81 22.94 3.82 -0.10
C LYS A 81 23.74 4.31 1.12
N ASN A 82 23.35 3.90 2.33
CA ASN A 82 24.02 4.28 3.57
C ASN A 82 25.41 3.64 3.71
N THR A 83 25.62 2.44 3.14
CA THR A 83 26.93 1.76 3.20
C THR A 83 27.96 2.28 2.17
N LYS A 84 27.52 3.01 1.14
CA LYS A 84 28.32 3.47 -0.02
C LYS A 84 29.05 2.34 -0.78
N LYS A 85 28.77 1.08 -0.49
CA LYS A 85 29.33 -0.10 -1.17
C LYS A 85 28.30 -0.71 -2.12
N HIS A 86 28.77 -1.41 -3.16
CA HIS A 86 27.95 -2.15 -4.11
C HIS A 86 26.79 -1.34 -4.75
N GLN A 87 27.12 -0.17 -5.31
CA GLN A 87 26.16 0.75 -5.95
C GLN A 87 25.24 0.09 -6.99
N LYS A 88 25.71 -0.98 -7.65
CA LYS A 88 24.88 -1.79 -8.56
C LYS A 88 23.60 -2.32 -7.89
N TYR A 89 23.68 -2.77 -6.64
CA TYR A 89 22.52 -3.28 -5.90
C TYR A 89 21.60 -2.15 -5.44
N TYR A 90 22.14 -0.97 -5.12
CA TYR A 90 21.32 0.22 -4.86
C TYR A 90 20.41 0.52 -6.05
N VAL A 91 20.98 0.63 -7.25
CA VAL A 91 20.24 0.92 -8.48
C VAL A 91 19.21 -0.18 -8.76
N TYR A 92 19.61 -1.45 -8.62
CA TYR A 92 18.70 -2.58 -8.80
C TYR A 92 17.48 -2.52 -7.88
N TYR A 93 17.68 -2.36 -6.56
CA TYR A 93 16.59 -2.31 -5.61
C TYR A 93 15.74 -1.04 -5.73
N LEU A 94 16.35 0.10 -6.07
CA LEU A 94 15.62 1.33 -6.35
C LEU A 94 14.68 1.16 -7.55
N ASN A 95 15.17 0.58 -8.64
CA ASN A 95 14.37 0.32 -9.84
C ASN A 95 13.24 -0.68 -9.56
N LYS A 96 13.51 -1.74 -8.78
CA LYS A 96 12.47 -2.67 -8.32
C LYS A 96 11.40 -1.96 -7.49
N GLY A 97 11.80 -1.15 -6.51
CA GLY A 97 10.87 -0.38 -5.68
C GLY A 97 9.98 0.55 -6.50
N ASN A 98 10.58 1.30 -7.43
CA ASN A 98 9.85 2.20 -8.32
C ASN A 98 8.86 1.45 -9.23
N ASN A 99 9.28 0.34 -9.82
CA ASN A 99 8.40 -0.50 -10.63
C ASN A 99 7.20 -1.02 -9.82
N TYR A 100 7.42 -1.49 -8.59
CA TYR A 100 6.33 -1.95 -7.75
C TYR A 100 5.42 -0.81 -7.26
N TYR A 101 5.92 0.41 -7.09
CA TYR A 101 5.06 1.57 -6.84
C TYR A 101 4.13 1.85 -8.03
N HIS A 102 4.62 1.72 -9.26
CA HIS A 102 3.80 1.85 -10.46
C HIS A 102 2.73 0.77 -10.54
N GLU A 103 3.10 -0.49 -10.34
CA GLU A 103 2.14 -1.61 -10.33
C GLU A 103 1.14 -1.51 -9.17
N LYS A 104 1.55 -0.96 -8.02
CA LYS A 104 0.64 -0.66 -6.89
C LYS A 104 -0.43 0.34 -7.30
N ASP A 105 -0.07 1.40 -8.01
CA ASP A 105 -1.02 2.42 -8.46
C ASP A 105 -1.97 1.88 -9.54
N LYS A 106 -1.48 1.02 -10.44
CA LYS A 106 -2.35 0.28 -11.39
C LYS A 106 -3.34 -0.64 -10.67
N ALA A 107 -2.87 -1.41 -9.69
CA ALA A 107 -3.72 -2.30 -8.92
C ALA A 107 -4.79 -1.55 -8.11
N ALA A 108 -4.45 -0.35 -7.62
CA ALA A 108 -5.46 0.54 -7.05
C ALA A 108 -6.52 0.89 -8.11
N LEU A 109 -6.12 1.40 -9.27
CA LEU A 109 -7.05 1.75 -10.35
C LEU A 109 -7.94 0.58 -10.78
N ASP A 110 -7.39 -0.63 -10.92
CA ASP A 110 -8.17 -1.82 -11.29
C ASP A 110 -9.29 -2.10 -10.29
N LEU A 111 -9.02 -1.93 -8.99
CA LEU A 111 -10.04 -2.03 -7.96
C LEU A 111 -11.05 -0.87 -8.01
N LEU A 112 -10.60 0.38 -8.22
CA LEU A 112 -11.52 1.52 -8.35
C LEU A 112 -12.48 1.34 -9.52
N ARG A 113 -11.99 0.81 -10.65
CA ARG A 113 -12.80 0.48 -11.84
C ARG A 113 -13.79 -0.65 -11.57
N PHE A 114 -13.38 -1.70 -10.85
CA PHE A 114 -14.29 -2.75 -10.41
C PHE A 114 -15.44 -2.21 -9.55
N LEU A 115 -15.16 -1.20 -8.72
CA LEU A 115 -16.16 -0.52 -7.90
C LEU A 115 -16.92 0.59 -8.65
N GLU A 116 -16.66 0.78 -9.95
CA GLU A 116 -17.26 1.84 -10.78
C GLU A 116 -17.10 3.24 -10.16
N PHE A 117 -16.00 3.47 -9.44
CA PHE A 117 -15.74 4.70 -8.68
C PHE A 117 -16.82 5.08 -7.64
N LYS A 118 -17.72 4.16 -7.28
CA LYS A 118 -18.77 4.37 -6.27
C LYS A 118 -18.24 4.18 -4.86
N GLY A 119 -18.66 5.07 -3.95
CA GLY A 119 -18.24 5.02 -2.55
C GLY A 119 -16.75 5.34 -2.35
N ILE A 120 -16.20 6.26 -3.15
CA ILE A 120 -14.77 6.61 -3.15
C ILE A 120 -14.59 8.10 -2.90
N GLU A 121 -13.68 8.44 -2.00
CA GLU A 121 -13.16 9.80 -1.86
C GLU A 121 -11.65 9.81 -2.03
N ALA A 122 -11.14 10.77 -2.79
CA ALA A 122 -9.71 11.04 -2.85
C ALA A 122 -9.39 12.49 -2.47
N TYR A 123 -8.27 12.72 -1.80
CA TYR A 123 -7.88 14.07 -1.38
C TYR A 123 -6.38 14.14 -1.03
N TYR A 124 -5.80 15.34 -1.09
CA TYR A 124 -4.43 15.53 -0.64
C TYR A 124 -4.30 15.34 0.88
N VAL A 125 -3.17 14.77 1.30
CA VAL A 125 -2.87 14.52 2.71
C VAL A 125 -2.03 15.67 3.28
N LYS A 126 -2.40 16.15 4.47
CA LYS A 126 -1.57 17.03 5.28
C LYS A 126 -0.37 16.26 5.81
N VAL A 127 0.83 16.54 5.28
CA VAL A 127 2.08 15.89 5.68
C VAL A 127 3.10 16.90 6.20
N LYS A 128 3.94 16.48 7.16
CA LYS A 128 5.08 17.28 7.65
C LYS A 128 6.26 17.30 6.67
N SER A 129 6.35 16.29 5.80
CA SER A 129 7.45 16.16 4.84
C SER A 129 7.35 17.18 3.72
N ARG A 130 8.36 18.03 3.57
CA ARG A 130 8.45 19.01 2.46
C ARG A 130 8.45 18.34 1.08
N VAL A 131 8.98 17.11 0.97
CA VAL A 131 9.06 16.36 -0.28
C VAL A 131 7.71 15.78 -0.69
N LEU A 132 6.86 15.43 0.28
CA LEU A 132 5.55 14.82 0.04
C LEU A 132 4.41 15.83 0.03
N LYS A 133 4.67 17.03 0.56
CA LYS A 133 3.71 18.14 0.56
C LYS A 133 3.22 18.38 -0.85
N ASP A 134 1.90 18.44 -1.00
CA ASP A 134 1.19 18.71 -2.27
C ASP A 134 1.43 17.66 -3.36
N LYS A 135 1.90 16.47 -2.97
CA LYS A 135 2.13 15.33 -3.87
C LYS A 135 1.47 14.05 -3.37
N LEU A 136 1.42 13.84 -2.05
CA LEU A 136 0.78 12.68 -1.47
C LEU A 136 -0.73 12.92 -1.36
N TYR A 137 -1.50 12.04 -1.97
CA TYR A 137 -2.94 11.97 -1.81
C TYR A 137 -3.36 10.58 -1.32
N GLU A 138 -4.50 10.56 -0.66
CA GLU A 138 -5.15 9.40 -0.08
C GLU A 138 -6.42 9.09 -0.89
N ILE A 139 -6.72 7.82 -1.10
CA ILE A 139 -7.96 7.33 -1.72
C ILE A 139 -8.62 6.42 -0.69
N VAL A 140 -9.86 6.72 -0.33
CA VAL A 140 -10.61 6.05 0.72
C VAL A 140 -11.81 5.37 0.08
N LEU A 141 -11.96 4.07 0.32
CA LEU A 141 -13.18 3.34 -0.03
C LEU A 141 -14.13 3.39 1.17
N LEU A 142 -15.21 4.16 1.06
CA LEU A 142 -16.13 4.49 2.15
C LEU A 142 -16.88 3.25 2.68
N ASP A 143 -17.19 2.30 1.79
CA ASP A 143 -17.93 1.09 2.13
C ASP A 143 -17.05 0.00 2.76
N TYR A 144 -15.72 0.19 2.81
CA TYR A 144 -14.76 -0.82 3.24
C TYR A 144 -13.89 -0.31 4.38
N LYS A 145 -14.02 -0.96 5.54
CA LYS A 145 -13.21 -0.64 6.71
C LYS A 145 -11.71 -0.77 6.39
N GLU A 146 -10.93 0.26 6.75
CA GLU A 146 -9.45 0.30 6.62
C GLU A 146 -8.91 0.21 5.18
N ALA A 147 -9.77 0.39 4.17
CA ALA A 147 -9.40 0.34 2.76
C ALA A 147 -8.90 1.70 2.26
N ILE A 148 -7.64 1.98 2.58
CA ILE A 148 -7.01 3.28 2.30
C ILE A 148 -5.78 3.09 1.39
N PHE A 149 -5.77 3.81 0.27
CA PHE A 149 -4.65 3.85 -0.67
C PHE A 149 -3.90 5.16 -0.61
N HIS A 150 -2.60 5.08 -0.87
CA HIS A 150 -1.72 6.24 -0.94
C HIS A 150 -1.02 6.27 -2.27
N SER A 151 -1.03 7.42 -2.94
CA SER A 151 -0.32 7.58 -4.19
C SER A 151 0.24 9.00 -4.35
N LYS A 152 1.15 9.11 -5.31
CA LYS A 152 1.73 10.37 -5.81
C LYS A 152 1.71 10.41 -7.34
N ALA A 153 1.07 9.43 -7.97
CA ALA A 153 1.08 9.28 -9.41
C ALA A 153 0.14 10.32 -10.03
N GLN A 154 0.69 11.26 -10.79
CA GLN A 154 -0.11 12.31 -11.41
C GLN A 154 -1.19 11.72 -12.34
N TRP A 155 -0.85 10.69 -13.11
CA TRP A 155 -1.79 10.04 -14.01
C TRP A 155 -3.01 9.45 -13.28
N LEU A 156 -2.82 8.91 -12.08
CA LEU A 156 -3.93 8.34 -11.29
C LEU A 156 -4.75 9.46 -10.66
N LEU A 157 -4.10 10.54 -10.23
CA LEU A 157 -4.78 11.73 -9.73
C LEU A 157 -5.68 12.37 -10.80
N ASP A 158 -5.21 12.44 -12.04
CA ASP A 158 -5.98 13.02 -13.14
C ASP A 158 -7.25 12.19 -13.39
N ILE A 159 -7.13 10.85 -13.42
CA ILE A 159 -8.30 9.94 -13.51
C ILE A 159 -9.28 10.18 -12.34
N LEU A 160 -8.81 10.30 -11.10
CA LEU A 160 -9.67 10.52 -9.94
C LEU A 160 -10.45 11.84 -10.02
N LYS A 161 -9.86 12.87 -10.65
CA LYS A 161 -10.54 14.15 -10.90
C LYS A 161 -11.55 14.05 -12.01
N ASP A 162 -11.20 13.38 -13.10
CA ASP A 162 -12.09 13.18 -14.26
C ASP A 162 -13.34 12.37 -13.87
N GLU A 163 -13.18 11.39 -12.98
CA GLU A 163 -14.28 10.59 -12.41
C GLU A 163 -15.04 11.31 -11.28
N GLY A 164 -14.65 12.55 -10.93
CA GLY A 164 -15.36 13.37 -9.94
C GLY A 164 -15.25 12.90 -8.48
N VAL A 165 -14.34 11.97 -8.17
CA VAL A 165 -14.14 11.42 -6.81
C VAL A 165 -13.05 12.15 -6.01
N PHE A 166 -12.32 13.08 -6.66
CA PHE A 166 -11.31 13.89 -6.00
C PHE A 166 -11.89 15.16 -5.37
N ILE A 167 -11.66 15.34 -4.08
CA ILE A 167 -12.14 16.47 -3.29
C ILE A 167 -11.03 17.51 -3.16
N ASP A 168 -11.38 18.77 -3.46
CA ASP A 168 -10.47 19.89 -3.30
C ASP A 168 -10.09 20.13 -1.83
N GLY A 169 -8.82 20.54 -1.64
CA GLY A 169 -8.26 20.82 -0.33
C GLY A 169 -7.37 19.70 0.22
N LYS A 170 -7.09 19.78 1.52
CA LYS A 170 -6.19 18.84 2.22
C LYS A 170 -6.86 18.33 3.49
N LYS A 171 -6.90 17.02 3.67
CA LYS A 171 -7.37 16.39 4.92
C LYS A 171 -6.19 15.77 5.68
N THR A 172 -6.37 15.57 6.98
CA THR A 172 -5.46 14.72 7.76
C THR A 172 -5.70 13.27 7.31
N SER A 173 -4.64 12.46 7.20
CA SER A 173 -4.80 11.06 6.80
C SER A 173 -5.67 10.32 7.83
N LEU A 174 -6.56 9.43 7.36
CA LEU A 174 -7.33 8.57 8.26
C LEU A 174 -6.46 7.60 9.06
N ILE A 175 -5.20 7.42 8.65
CA ILE A 175 -4.20 6.61 9.34
C ILE A 175 -2.96 7.45 9.71
N ASP A 176 -3.15 8.71 10.12
CA ASP A 176 -2.07 9.67 10.41
C ASP A 176 -0.96 9.12 11.34
N GLY A 177 -1.32 8.31 12.34
CA GLY A 177 -0.37 7.62 13.22
C GLY A 177 0.53 6.59 12.51
N TYR A 178 0.05 5.98 11.42
CA TYR A 178 0.76 5.00 10.57
C TYR A 178 1.70 5.65 9.55
N ILE A 179 1.40 6.88 9.09
CA ILE A 179 2.15 7.58 8.01
C ILE A 179 3.25 8.49 8.54
N ASN A 180 3.04 9.15 9.68
CA ASN A 180 3.94 10.21 10.16
C ASN A 180 5.20 9.72 10.90
N ALA A 181 5.42 8.41 11.01
CA ALA A 181 6.69 7.86 11.48
C ALA A 181 7.81 8.16 10.47
N LYS A 182 8.68 9.13 10.82
CA LYS A 182 9.81 9.62 10.00
C LYS A 182 10.63 8.46 9.40
N TYR A 183 11.16 8.70 8.20
CA TYR A 183 12.14 7.84 7.52
C TYR A 183 13.56 8.21 7.90
#